data_AF-A0A432E0X7-F1
#
_entry.id   AF-A0A432E0X7-F1
#
_cell.length_a   1.000
_cell.length_b   1.000
_cell.length_c   1.000
_cell.angle_alpha   90.00
_cell.angle_beta   90.00
_cell.angle_gamma   90.00
#
_symmetry.space_group_name_H-M   'P 1'
#
loop_
_entity.id
_entity.type
_entity.pdbx_description
1 polymer ?
#
loop_
_entity_poly.entity_id
_entity_poly.type
_entity_poly.pdbx_seq_one_letter_code
_entity_poly.pdbx_strand_id
1 'polypeptide(L)' 'MKSKSTAALLAFFLGGLGIHRFYLGQNIMGILYLVFCWTFIPALIAFFDFFVFISMSESRFNYKYNPRTGF' A
#
# COMPACT_ATOMS: atom_id res chain seq x y z
N MET A 1 2.60 -10.07 10.77
CA MET A 1 1.41 -9.95 9.92
C MET A 1 1.24 -8.48 9.56
N LYS A 2 1.04 -8.18 8.28
CA LYS A 2 0.75 -6.82 7.81
C LYS A 2 -0.72 -6.50 8.11
N SER A 3 -1.01 -5.28 8.54
CA SER A 3 -2.38 -4.84 8.86
C SER A 3 -2.95 -3.98 7.74
N LYS A 4 -4.20 -4.26 7.35
CA LYS A 4 -4.94 -3.52 6.32
C LYS A 4 -5.07 -2.04 6.68
N SER A 5 -5.50 -1.75 7.91
CA SER A 5 -5.71 -0.38 8.40
C SER A 5 -4.41 0.42 8.40
N THR A 6 -3.29 -0.20 8.76
CA THR A 6 -1.96 0.44 8.69
C THR A 6 -1.57 0.73 7.25
N ALA A 7 -1.78 -0.21 6.31
CA ALA A 7 -1.50 0.04 4.90
C ALA A 7 -2.35 1.18 4.32
N ALA A 8 -3.64 1.26 4.70
CA ALA A 8 -4.52 2.37 4.32
C ALA A 8 -4.03 3.71 4.90
N LEU A 9 -3.71 3.76 6.19
CA LEU A 9 -3.21 4.97 6.84
C LEU A 9 -1.90 5.46 6.19
N LEU A 10 -0.98 4.54 5.89
CA LEU A 10 0.26 4.85 5.16
C LEU A 10 -0.01 5.32 3.74
N ALA A 11 -1.02 4.78 3.06
CA ALA A 11 -1.40 5.22 1.72
C ALA A 11 -2.01 6.63 1.73
N PHE A 12 -2.75 7.00 2.78
CA PHE A 12 -3.34 8.34 2.91
C PHE A 12 -2.31 9.41 3.26
N PHE A 13 -1.51 9.21 4.31
CA PHE A 13 -0.57 10.23 4.80
C PHE A 13 0.75 10.24 4.01
N LEU A 14 1.25 9.06 3.62
CA LEU A 14 2.56 8.85 3.00
C LEU A 14 2.45 8.26 1.59
N GLY A 15 1.28 8.43 0.97
CA GLY A 15 0.94 7.89 -0.35
C GLY A 15 1.82 8.42 -1.47
N GLY A 16 2.06 9.73 -1.49
CA GLY A 16 2.91 10.37 -2.50
C GLY A 16 4.36 9.88 -2.49
N LEU A 17 4.84 9.34 -1.37
CA LEU A 17 6.16 8.73 -1.25
C LEU A 17 6.15 7.21 -1.54
N GLY A 18 4.97 6.58 -1.62
CA GLY A 18 4.83 5.13 -1.85
C GLY A 18 5.21 4.24 -0.67
N ILE A 19 5.29 4.78 0.56
CA ILE A 19 5.77 4.03 1.73
C ILE A 19 4.85 2.85 2.08
N HIS A 20 3.56 2.95 1.79
CA HIS A 20 2.61 1.84 1.93
C HIS A 20 3.00 0.62 1.06
N ARG A 21 3.60 0.80 -0.13
CA ARG A 21 4.07 -0.31 -0.99
C ARG A 21 5.26 -1.03 -0.35
N PHE A 22 6.18 -0.30 0.26
CA PHE A 22 7.28 -0.90 1.04
C PHE A 22 6.74 -1.67 2.26
N TYR A 23 5.73 -1.12 2.95
CA TYR A 23 5.07 -1.83 4.04
C TYR A 23 4.47 -3.17 3.57
N LEU A 24 3.92 -3.23 2.36
CA LEU A 24 3.35 -4.46 1.79
C LEU A 24 4.39 -5.42 1.20
N GLY A 25 5.69 -5.11 1.29
CA GLY A 25 6.77 -5.91 0.71
C GLY A 25 6.96 -5.73 -0.80
N GLN A 26 6.27 -4.74 -1.39
CA GLN A 26 6.35 -4.42 -2.82
C GLN A 26 7.44 -3.36 -3.08
N ASN A 27 8.70 -3.69 -2.75
CA ASN A 27 9.81 -2.71 -2.78
C ASN A 27 10.02 -2.08 -4.16
N ILE A 28 9.90 -2.83 -5.25
CA ILE A 28 10.04 -2.31 -6.61
C ILE A 28 8.98 -1.21 -6.88
N MET A 29 7.73 -1.44 -6.48
CA MET A 29 6.66 -0.45 -6.64
C MET A 29 6.90 0.77 -5.75
N GLY A 30 7.41 0.56 -4.53
CA GLY A 30 7.81 1.65 -3.65
C GLY A 30 8.91 2.53 -4.26
N ILE A 31 9.94 1.93 -4.86
CA ILE A 31 11.02 2.67 -5.52
C ILE A 31 10.49 3.47 -6.71
N LEU A 32 9.60 2.89 -7.53
CA LEU A 32 8.95 3.62 -8.61
C LEU A 32 8.20 4.84 -8.09
N TYR A 33 7.44 4.70 -6.99
CA TYR A 33 6.74 5.83 -6.38
C TYR A 33 7.71 6.92 -5.89
N LEU A 34 8.86 6.55 -5.35
CA LEU A 34 9.88 7.52 -4.92
C LEU A 34 10.48 8.29 -6.11
N VAL A 35 10.78 7.61 -7.22
CA VAL A 35 11.33 8.26 -8.43
C VAL A 35 10.30 9.19 -9.08
N PHE A 36 9.01 8.82 -9.02
CA PHE A 36 7.91 9.62 -9.56
C PHE A 36 7.28 10.56 -8.54
N CYS A 37 7.76 10.67 -7.30
CA CYS A 37 7.06 11.43 -6.24
C CYS A 37 6.89 12.92 -6.59
N TRP A 38 7.84 13.48 -7.34
CA TRP A 38 7.84 14.85 -7.83
C TRP A 38 6.78 15.16 -8.90
N THR A 39 6.19 14.13 -9.55
CA THR A 39 5.16 14.35 -10.57
C THR A 39 3.75 14.43 -9.98
N PHE A 40 3.59 14.26 -8.66
CA PHE A 40 2.31 14.12 -7.95
C PHE A 40 1.43 12.94 -8.40
N ILE A 41 1.77 12.22 -9.48
CA ILE A 41 1.07 11.02 -9.96
C ILE A 41 0.99 9.95 -8.84
N PRO A 42 2.07 9.65 -8.10
CA PRO A 42 2.01 8.65 -7.04
C PRO A 42 1.05 9.00 -5.91
N ALA A 43 0.87 10.30 -5.63
CA ALA A 43 -0.08 10.77 -4.62
C ALA A 43 -1.53 10.48 -5.05
N LEU A 44 -1.85 10.71 -6.32
CA LEU A 44 -3.17 10.39 -6.87
C LEU A 44 -3.45 8.88 -6.85
N ILE A 45 -2.48 8.05 -7.25
CA ILE A 45 -2.64 6.58 -7.21
C ILE A 45 -2.81 6.11 -5.77
N ALA A 46 -2.00 6.64 -4.84
CA ALA A 46 -2.11 6.27 -3.42
C ALA A 46 -3.45 6.66 -2.79
N PHE A 47 -4.07 7.74 -3.27
CA PHE A 47 -5.43 8.11 -2.86
C PHE A 47 -6.47 7.07 -3.30
N PHE A 48 -6.35 6.53 -4.53
CA PHE A 48 -7.19 5.41 -4.95
C PHE A 48 -6.87 4.12 -4.18
N ASP A 49 -5.58 3.82 -3.97
CA ASP A 49 -5.16 2.65 -3.16
C ASP A 49 -5.73 2.72 -1.74
N PHE A 50 -5.82 3.92 -1.13
CA PHE A 50 -6.47 4.11 0.16
C PHE A 50 -7.94 3.65 0.16
N PHE A 51 -8.72 4.09 -0.84
CA PHE A 51 -10.12 3.69 -0.96
C PHE A 51 -10.25 2.18 -1.21
N VAL A 52 -9.38 1.62 -2.06
CA VAL A 52 -9.31 0.18 -2.30
C VAL A 52 -9.00 -0.56 -1.01
N PHE A 53 -8.03 -0.13 -0.20
CA PHE A 53 -7.70 -0.80 1.07
C PHE A 53 -8.82 -0.72 2.10
N ILE A 54 -9.57 0.38 2.16
CA ILE A 54 -10.75 0.47 3.03
C ILE A 54 -11.83 -0.50 2.58
N SER A 55 -12.13 -0.51 1.27
CA SER A 55 -13.19 -1.35 0.68
C SER A 55 -12.81 -2.85 0.64
N MET A 56 -11.52 -3.16 0.57
CA MET A 56 -10.99 -4.53 0.55
C MET A 56 -11.28 -5.25 1.88
N SER A 57 -11.70 -6.51 1.81
CA SER A 57 -11.89 -7.34 3.00
C SER A 57 -10.56 -7.83 3.60
N GLU A 58 -10.55 -8.08 4.90
CA GLU A 58 -9.35 -8.50 5.63
C GLU A 58 -8.80 -9.86 5.12
N SER A 59 -9.71 -10.78 4.76
CA SER A 59 -9.36 -12.09 4.18
C SER A 59 -8.62 -11.94 2.84
N ARG A 60 -9.08 -11.04 1.97
CA ARG A 60 -8.40 -10.73 0.70
C ARG A 60 -7.03 -10.13 0.94
N PHE A 61 -6.92 -9.23 1.94
CA PHE A 61 -5.66 -8.57 2.26
C PHE A 61 -4.63 -9.58 2.77
N ASN A 62 -5.04 -10.45 3.69
CA ASN A 62 -4.20 -11.50 4.25
C ASN A 62 -3.77 -12.51 3.19
N TYR A 63 -4.66 -12.92 2.28
CA TYR A 63 -4.30 -13.81 1.17
C TYR A 63 -3.22 -13.20 0.27
N LYS A 64 -3.30 -11.91 -0.04
CA LYS A 64 -2.38 -11.23 -0.97
C LYS A 64 -1.05 -10.84 -0.33
N TYR A 65 -1.07 -10.39 0.92
CA TYR A 65 0.09 -9.76 1.58
C TYR A 65 0.64 -10.54 2.77
N ASN A 66 -0.08 -11.56 3.28
CA ASN A 66 0.36 -12.44 4.35
C ASN A 66 0.29 -13.94 3.95
N PRO A 67 0.85 -14.38 2.81
CA PRO A 67 0.66 -15.76 2.31
C PRO A 67 1.36 -16.86 3.12
N ARG A 68 2.33 -16.54 4.00
CA ARG A 68 3.10 -17.51 4.80
C ARG A 68 2.61 -17.73 6.23
N THR A 69 1.44 -17.19 6.59
CA THR A 69 0.80 -17.45 7.88
C THR A 69 -0.46 -18.30 7.70
N GLY A 70 -0.35 -19.36 6.89
CA GLY A 70 -1.18 -20.54 7.06
C GLY A 70 -0.56 -21.37 8.19
N PHE A 71 -1.43 -21.92 9.04
CA PHE A 71 -1.14 -22.79 10.20
C PHE A 71 0.16 -23.60 10.11
#